data_AF-A0A259TW38-F1
#
_entry.id   AF-A0A259TW38-F1
#
_cell.length_a   1.000
_cell.length_b   1.000
_cell.length_c   1.000
_cell.angle_alpha   90.00
_cell.angle_beta   90.00
_cell.angle_gamma   90.00
#
_symmetry.space_group_name_H-M   'P 1'
#
loop_
_entity.id
_entity.type
_entity.pdbx_description
1 polymer ?
#
loop_
_entity_poly.entity_id
_entity_poly.type
_entity_poly.pdbx_seq_one_letter_code
_entity_poly.pdbx_strand_id
1 'polypeptide(L)'
;MKRLVLAAACTLLASGALAQAPEAGIHVSGAWTLQVRAADGTPVEGRSFHNDLTAAGARYLLGILARESVHGALGIRVLSAQGPCIGEGGARTACILREPDAIGEGEAVTEELVFQIVPAGNGLPQRIRYTGSVSAGFNDSITEVQSWFAPCEYGEVLACDASNAAPADAFTSRVLGTPLAVQAGQTVDVTFELSFD
;
A
#
# COMPACT_ATOMS: atom_id res chain seq x y z
N MET A 1 -56.10 -11.77 -52.92
CA MET A 1 -55.08 -10.84 -53.44
C MET A 1 -53.72 -11.25 -52.86
N LYS A 2 -52.81 -11.73 -53.71
CA LYS A 2 -51.44 -12.13 -53.35
C LYS A 2 -50.59 -10.86 -53.19
N ARG A 3 -49.93 -10.66 -52.05
CA ARG A 3 -48.83 -9.70 -51.91
C ARG A 3 -47.56 -10.47 -51.57
N LEU A 4 -46.70 -10.54 -52.57
CA LEU A 4 -45.32 -10.97 -52.54
C LEU A 4 -44.52 -9.81 -51.90
N VAL A 5 -43.83 -10.02 -50.78
CA VAL A 5 -42.87 -9.05 -50.24
C VAL A 5 -41.48 -9.66 -50.35
N LEU A 6 -40.65 -9.01 -51.15
CA LEU A 6 -39.26 -9.37 -51.42
C LEU A 6 -38.43 -9.28 -50.14
N ALA A 7 -37.64 -10.32 -49.88
CA ALA A 7 -36.53 -10.29 -48.96
C ALA A 7 -35.40 -9.40 -49.52
N ALA A 8 -34.93 -8.45 -48.72
CA ALA A 8 -33.64 -7.81 -48.90
C ALA A 8 -32.77 -8.15 -47.69
N ALA A 9 -32.04 -9.26 -47.80
CA ALA A 9 -30.95 -9.58 -46.89
C ALA A 9 -29.76 -8.67 -47.27
N CYS A 10 -29.49 -7.66 -46.45
CA CYS A 10 -28.24 -6.89 -46.54
C CYS A 10 -27.39 -7.28 -45.33
N THR A 11 -26.67 -8.39 -45.46
CA THR A 11 -25.71 -8.87 -44.46
C THR A 11 -24.36 -8.19 -44.72
N LEU A 12 -24.16 -6.99 -44.18
CA LEU A 12 -22.84 -6.38 -44.07
C LEU A 12 -22.23 -6.81 -42.73
N LEU A 13 -21.54 -7.95 -42.72
CA LEU A 13 -20.60 -8.29 -41.66
C LEU A 13 -19.33 -7.46 -41.87
N ALA A 14 -19.35 -6.21 -41.41
CA ALA A 14 -18.12 -5.49 -41.15
C ALA A 14 -17.54 -6.04 -39.85
N SER A 15 -16.76 -7.12 -39.92
CA SER A 15 -15.82 -7.50 -38.86
C SER A 15 -14.68 -6.50 -38.84
N GLY A 16 -15.00 -5.24 -38.56
CA GLY A 16 -14.01 -4.29 -38.09
C GLY A 16 -13.55 -4.81 -36.75
N ALA A 17 -12.33 -5.35 -36.69
CA ALA A 17 -11.65 -5.50 -35.42
C ALA A 17 -11.70 -4.13 -34.76
N LEU A 18 -12.55 -3.98 -33.74
CA LEU A 18 -12.44 -2.85 -32.82
C LEU A 18 -11.01 -2.95 -32.32
N ALA A 19 -10.13 -2.08 -32.80
CA ALA A 19 -8.86 -1.87 -32.16
C ALA A 19 -9.23 -1.58 -30.71
N GLN A 20 -8.95 -2.54 -29.82
CA GLN A 20 -9.10 -2.32 -28.39
C GLN A 20 -8.30 -1.06 -28.13
N ALA A 21 -9.01 0.03 -27.82
CA ALA A 21 -8.36 1.22 -27.32
C ALA A 21 -7.47 0.72 -26.17
N PRO A 22 -6.19 1.13 -26.13
CA PRO A 22 -5.32 0.72 -25.04
C PRO A 22 -6.08 0.97 -23.75
N GLU A 23 -6.17 -0.08 -22.93
CA GLU A 23 -6.97 -0.07 -21.71
C GLU A 23 -6.51 1.12 -20.88
N ALA A 24 -7.33 2.17 -20.84
CA ALA A 24 -7.01 3.38 -20.11
C ALA A 24 -7.14 3.03 -18.62
N GLY A 25 -6.01 2.92 -17.94
CA GLY A 25 -5.93 2.60 -16.53
C GLY A 25 -4.81 3.41 -15.87
N ILE A 26 -4.92 3.58 -14.56
CA ILE A 26 -3.83 4.07 -13.72
C ILE A 26 -3.16 2.82 -13.17
N HIS A 27 -1.90 2.59 -13.53
CA HIS A 27 -1.09 1.60 -12.87
C HIS A 27 -0.58 2.20 -11.55
N VAL A 28 -0.62 1.39 -10.49
CA VAL A 28 -0.20 1.79 -9.15
C VAL A 28 0.79 0.76 -8.66
N SER A 29 2.01 1.21 -8.42
CA SER A 29 3.10 0.35 -7.98
C SER A 29 3.70 0.86 -6.68
N GLY A 30 3.87 -0.07 -5.73
CA GLY A 30 4.57 0.17 -4.49
C GLY A 30 5.98 -0.39 -4.52
N ALA A 31 7.03 0.41 -4.59
CA ALA A 31 8.40 -0.06 -4.45
C ALA A 31 8.80 -0.07 -2.97
N TRP A 32 9.34 -1.19 -2.50
CA TRP A 32 9.71 -1.39 -1.11
C TRP A 32 11.20 -1.69 -0.99
N THR A 33 11.81 -1.20 0.09
CA THR A 33 13.13 -1.63 0.56
C THR A 33 13.07 -1.84 2.07
N LEU A 34 13.51 -3.01 2.52
CA LEU A 34 13.73 -3.34 3.91
C LEU A 34 15.24 -3.49 4.13
N GLN A 35 15.79 -2.80 5.11
CA GLN A 35 17.21 -2.91 5.49
C GLN A 35 17.30 -3.24 6.97
N VAL A 36 17.69 -4.48 7.29
CA VAL A 36 18.01 -4.90 8.65
C VAL A 36 19.39 -4.37 9.02
N ARG A 37 19.50 -3.78 10.21
CA ARG A 37 20.76 -3.29 10.78
C ARG A 37 21.00 -3.88 12.16
N ALA A 38 22.27 -4.10 12.48
CA ALA A 38 22.68 -4.42 13.84
C ALA A 38 22.53 -3.19 14.76
N ALA A 39 22.68 -3.42 16.07
CA ALA A 39 22.56 -2.36 17.09
C ALA A 39 23.58 -1.21 16.90
N ASP A 40 24.70 -1.45 16.22
CA ASP A 40 25.71 -0.44 15.86
C ASP A 40 25.41 0.29 14.54
N GLY A 41 24.27 0.01 13.90
CA GLY A 41 23.83 0.58 12.63
C GLY A 41 24.41 -0.10 11.39
N THR A 42 25.26 -1.13 11.54
CA THR A 42 25.83 -1.85 10.39
C THR A 42 24.75 -2.62 9.63
N PRO A 43 24.71 -2.56 8.28
CA PRO A 43 23.79 -3.35 7.47
C PRO A 43 24.01 -4.86 7.65
N VAL A 44 22.94 -5.61 7.92
CA VAL A 44 22.97 -7.08 8.07
C VAL A 44 22.41 -7.76 6.84
N GLU A 45 21.17 -7.45 6.48
CA GLU A 45 20.49 -7.98 5.29
C GLU A 45 19.57 -6.91 4.71
N GLY A 46 19.49 -6.82 3.38
CA GLY A 46 18.62 -5.88 2.69
C GLY A 46 17.79 -6.58 1.63
N ARG A 47 16.57 -6.10 1.40
CA ARG A 47 15.69 -6.61 0.34
C ARG A 47 14.86 -5.51 -0.29
N SER A 48 14.82 -5.53 -1.62
CA SER A 48 13.94 -4.67 -2.41
C SER A 48 12.98 -5.49 -3.25
N PHE A 49 11.74 -5.02 -3.36
CA PHE A 49 10.66 -5.69 -4.09
C PHE A 49 9.56 -4.70 -4.44
N HIS A 50 8.56 -5.15 -5.21
CA HIS A 50 7.38 -4.35 -5.56
C HIS A 50 6.10 -4.99 -4.99
N ASN A 51 5.14 -4.18 -4.61
CA ASN A 51 3.82 -4.62 -4.18
C ASN A 51 2.78 -4.10 -5.15
N ASP A 52 1.78 -4.93 -5.42
CA ASP A 52 0.60 -4.53 -6.15
C ASP A 52 -0.44 -3.95 -5.17
N LEU A 53 -1.35 -3.17 -5.73
CA LEU A 53 -2.53 -2.69 -5.05
C LEU A 53 -3.42 -3.88 -4.65
N THR A 54 -3.89 -3.92 -3.41
CA THR A 54 -4.87 -4.93 -3.00
C THR A 54 -6.25 -4.59 -3.57
N ALA A 55 -7.20 -5.52 -3.50
CA ALA A 55 -8.60 -5.22 -3.85
C ALA A 55 -9.23 -4.14 -2.95
N ALA A 56 -8.80 -4.05 -1.68
CA ALA A 56 -9.23 -2.99 -0.77
C ALA A 56 -8.58 -1.65 -1.15
N GLY A 57 -7.27 -1.65 -1.42
CA GLY A 57 -6.54 -0.48 -1.88
C GLY A 57 -7.10 0.08 -3.20
N ALA A 58 -7.51 -0.79 -4.12
CA ALA A 58 -8.15 -0.38 -5.38
C ALA A 58 -9.47 0.33 -5.15
N ARG A 59 -10.34 -0.22 -4.28
CA ARG A 59 -11.61 0.44 -3.92
C ARG A 59 -11.38 1.78 -3.24
N TYR A 60 -10.41 1.86 -2.35
CA TYR A 60 -10.06 3.10 -1.66
C TYR A 60 -9.54 4.18 -2.62
N LEU A 61 -8.63 3.81 -3.53
CA LEU A 61 -8.12 4.73 -4.55
C LEU A 61 -9.27 5.24 -5.45
N LEU A 62 -10.18 4.35 -5.86
CA LEU A 62 -11.36 4.75 -6.61
C LEU A 62 -12.23 5.73 -5.83
N GLY A 63 -12.43 5.52 -4.52
CA GLY A 63 -13.15 6.44 -3.65
C GLY A 63 -12.50 7.83 -3.57
N ILE A 64 -11.17 7.89 -3.46
CA ILE A 64 -10.44 9.17 -3.51
C ILE A 64 -10.65 9.88 -4.86
N LEU A 65 -10.49 9.15 -5.97
CA LEU A 65 -10.63 9.71 -7.32
C LEU A 65 -12.07 10.16 -7.61
N ALA A 66 -13.06 9.46 -7.07
CA ALA A 66 -14.48 9.81 -7.15
C ALA A 66 -14.89 10.92 -6.18
N ARG A 67 -13.99 11.36 -5.28
CA ARG A 67 -14.27 12.29 -4.17
C ARG A 67 -15.36 11.77 -3.23
N GLU A 68 -15.34 10.47 -2.96
CA GLU A 68 -16.18 9.78 -1.98
C GLU A 68 -15.40 9.48 -0.69
N SER A 69 -14.07 9.59 -0.72
CA SER A 69 -13.21 9.45 0.47
C SER A 69 -12.13 10.52 0.52
N VAL A 70 -11.75 10.90 1.74
CA VAL A 70 -10.54 11.69 2.01
C VAL A 70 -9.45 10.75 2.51
N HIS A 71 -8.19 11.04 2.18
CA HIS A 71 -7.10 10.22 2.65
C HIS A 71 -6.80 10.47 4.12
N GLY A 72 -6.76 9.40 4.90
CA GLY A 72 -6.19 9.41 6.24
C GLY A 72 -4.69 9.21 6.23
N ALA A 73 -4.11 9.18 7.43
CA ALA A 73 -2.70 8.88 7.60
C ALA A 73 -2.35 7.47 7.10
N LEU A 74 -1.17 7.35 6.50
CA LEU A 74 -0.61 6.08 6.07
C LEU A 74 0.09 5.41 7.25
N GLY A 75 -0.08 4.10 7.36
CA GLY A 75 0.79 3.29 8.19
C GLY A 75 1.45 2.16 7.41
N ILE A 76 2.49 1.60 8.00
CA ILE A 76 3.18 0.40 7.55
C ILE A 76 3.08 -0.66 8.65
N ARG A 77 2.82 -1.91 8.25
CA ARG A 77 2.93 -3.07 9.13
C ARG A 77 4.03 -3.99 8.62
N VAL A 78 4.87 -4.44 9.53
CA VAL A 78 5.89 -5.47 9.30
C VAL A 78 5.48 -6.70 10.11
N LEU A 79 5.06 -7.73 9.39
CA LEU A 79 4.45 -8.93 9.97
C LEU A 79 5.42 -10.12 9.92
N SER A 80 5.31 -10.97 10.91
CA SER A 80 5.98 -12.27 11.00
C SER A 80 5.01 -13.31 11.56
N ALA A 81 5.46 -14.57 11.66
CA ALA A 81 4.62 -15.65 12.18
C ALA A 81 4.21 -15.46 13.66
N GLN A 82 5.03 -14.77 14.47
CA GLN A 82 4.78 -14.57 15.90
C GLN A 82 4.72 -13.09 16.32
N GLY A 83 5.24 -12.17 15.51
CA GLY A 83 5.44 -10.76 15.83
C GLY A 83 6.90 -10.44 16.20
N PRO A 84 7.63 -9.62 15.43
CA PRO A 84 9.03 -9.29 15.72
C PRO A 84 9.16 -8.20 16.81
N CYS A 85 8.09 -7.45 17.09
CA CYS A 85 8.10 -6.30 17.98
C CYS A 85 7.46 -6.58 19.34
N ILE A 86 7.80 -5.72 20.31
CA ILE A 86 7.22 -5.73 21.66
C ILE A 86 6.01 -4.79 21.66
N GLY A 87 4.83 -5.32 21.95
CA GLY A 87 3.64 -4.53 22.20
C GLY A 87 3.09 -4.80 23.60
N GLU A 88 1.77 -4.66 23.71
CA GLU A 88 0.88 -5.01 24.83
C GLU A 88 1.52 -5.66 26.06
N GLY A 89 2.12 -4.94 27.02
CA GLY A 89 2.62 -5.58 28.25
C GLY A 89 3.73 -6.61 28.01
N GLY A 90 4.56 -6.41 26.99
CA GLY A 90 5.67 -7.27 26.62
C GLY A 90 5.34 -8.39 25.63
N ALA A 91 4.10 -8.44 25.12
CA ALA A 91 3.68 -9.45 24.16
C ALA A 91 4.34 -9.26 22.79
N ARG A 92 4.49 -10.36 22.06
CA ARG A 92 4.91 -10.32 20.65
C ARG A 92 3.80 -9.76 19.79
N THR A 93 4.14 -8.85 18.88
CA THR A 93 3.19 -8.25 17.93
C THR A 93 3.89 -7.85 16.62
N ALA A 94 3.11 -7.53 15.59
CA ALA A 94 3.62 -6.92 14.37
C ALA A 94 4.24 -5.55 14.68
N CYS A 95 5.28 -5.17 13.95
CA CYS A 95 5.81 -3.82 14.06
C CYS A 95 4.97 -2.86 13.24
N ILE A 96 4.61 -1.71 13.79
CA ILE A 96 3.75 -0.73 13.13
C ILE A 96 4.51 0.59 13.04
N LEU A 97 4.66 1.13 11.82
CA LEU A 97 5.11 2.50 11.61
C LEU A 97 3.92 3.35 11.20
N ARG A 98 3.84 4.58 11.69
CA ARG A 98 2.80 5.52 11.28
C ARG A 98 3.38 6.92 11.17
N GLU A 99 2.73 7.75 10.36
CA GLU A 99 3.08 9.17 10.28
C GLU A 99 2.96 9.83 11.67
N PRO A 100 3.75 10.87 11.96
CA PRO A 100 3.46 11.75 13.08
C PRO A 100 2.01 12.22 12.99
N ASP A 101 1.31 12.25 14.12
CA ASP A 101 -0.11 12.59 14.20
C ASP A 101 -1.08 11.59 13.52
N ALA A 102 -0.57 10.47 13.00
CA ALA A 102 -1.40 9.38 12.50
C ALA A 102 -2.16 8.72 13.63
N ILE A 103 -3.36 8.25 13.31
CA ILE A 103 -4.35 8.10 14.35
C ILE A 103 -4.64 6.64 14.65
N GLY A 104 -4.80 6.37 15.94
CA GLY A 104 -5.06 5.06 16.53
C GLY A 104 -4.09 4.80 17.68
N GLU A 105 -4.59 4.27 18.78
CA GLU A 105 -3.75 3.85 19.91
C GLU A 105 -3.25 2.41 19.66
N GLY A 106 -2.06 2.08 20.20
CA GLY A 106 -1.52 0.73 20.17
C GLY A 106 -0.03 0.70 20.48
N GLU A 107 0.39 -0.26 21.31
CA GLU A 107 1.81 -0.52 21.56
C GLU A 107 2.50 -1.16 20.32
N ALA A 108 3.83 -1.05 20.22
CA ALA A 108 4.65 -1.34 19.04
C ALA A 108 4.47 -0.40 17.82
N VAL A 109 3.87 0.77 18.05
CA VAL A 109 3.82 1.86 17.07
C VAL A 109 5.05 2.74 17.21
N THR A 110 5.80 2.93 16.13
CA THR A 110 6.75 4.05 16.01
C THR A 110 6.09 5.17 15.21
N GLU A 111 6.15 6.39 15.72
CA GLU A 111 5.70 7.62 15.03
C GLU A 111 6.83 8.19 14.15
N GLU A 112 7.65 7.31 13.59
CA GLU A 112 8.87 7.66 12.85
C GLU A 112 8.68 7.57 11.33
N LEU A 113 7.45 7.44 10.84
CA LEU A 113 7.21 7.37 9.40
C LEU A 113 7.19 8.77 8.78
N VAL A 114 8.24 9.09 8.03
CA VAL A 114 8.39 10.38 7.38
C VAL A 114 7.85 10.33 5.97
N PHE A 115 6.85 11.15 5.69
CA PHE A 115 6.31 11.39 4.35
C PHE A 115 7.16 12.40 3.56
N GLN A 116 7.39 12.10 2.29
CA GLN A 116 8.07 12.97 1.35
C GLN A 116 7.45 12.87 -0.04
N ILE A 117 7.21 14.00 -0.69
CA ILE A 117 6.93 14.03 -2.13
C ILE A 117 8.28 13.98 -2.85
N VAL A 118 8.46 12.97 -3.70
CA VAL A 118 9.61 12.85 -4.59
C VAL A 118 9.21 13.46 -5.94
N PRO A 119 9.76 14.64 -6.31
CA PRO A 119 9.40 15.29 -7.56
C PRO A 119 9.68 14.41 -8.77
N ALA A 120 8.87 14.58 -9.82
CA ALA A 120 9.17 13.99 -11.12
C ALA A 120 10.56 14.47 -11.58
N GLY A 121 11.39 13.52 -12.01
CA GLY A 121 12.70 13.77 -12.61
C GLY A 121 12.67 13.51 -14.12
N ASN A 122 13.80 13.70 -14.80
CA ASN A 122 13.97 13.43 -16.24
C ASN A 122 13.48 12.01 -16.63
N GLY A 123 12.20 11.88 -16.99
CA GLY A 123 11.57 10.62 -17.40
C GLY A 123 11.02 9.72 -16.29
N LEU A 124 10.88 10.20 -15.04
CA LEU A 124 10.27 9.44 -13.96
C LEU A 124 8.99 10.11 -13.45
N PRO A 125 7.91 9.35 -13.15
CA PRO A 125 6.70 9.92 -12.58
C PRO A 125 6.96 10.53 -11.21
N GLN A 126 6.08 11.43 -10.79
CA GLN A 126 6.04 11.89 -9.40
C GLN A 126 5.73 10.70 -8.49
N ARG A 127 6.40 10.63 -7.33
CA ARG A 127 6.22 9.55 -6.37
C ARG A 127 6.02 10.09 -4.97
N ILE A 128 5.37 9.29 -4.14
CA ILE A 128 5.27 9.53 -2.72
C ILE A 128 6.23 8.56 -2.04
N ARG A 129 7.05 9.02 -1.11
CA ARG A 129 7.97 8.21 -0.33
C ARG A 129 7.63 8.28 1.14
N TYR A 130 7.68 7.13 1.79
CA TYR A 130 7.63 6.95 3.22
C TYR A 130 8.90 6.27 3.69
N THR A 131 9.54 6.82 4.72
CA THR A 131 10.72 6.22 5.35
C THR A 131 10.54 6.16 6.85
N GLY A 132 10.89 5.06 7.48
CA GLY A 132 10.90 4.95 8.94
C GLY A 132 11.64 3.70 9.39
N SER A 133 11.78 3.53 10.71
CA SER A 133 12.47 2.38 11.27
C SER A 133 11.66 1.76 12.42
N VAL A 134 11.86 0.46 12.63
CA VAL A 134 11.32 -0.28 13.79
C VAL A 134 12.40 -1.15 14.41
N SER A 135 12.33 -1.32 15.73
CA SER A 135 13.26 -2.17 16.48
C SER A 135 12.63 -3.54 16.74
N ALA A 136 13.33 -4.61 16.35
CA ALA A 136 12.91 -5.96 16.68
C ALA A 136 13.15 -6.24 18.17
N GLY A 137 12.09 -6.58 18.90
CA GLY A 137 12.16 -7.00 20.29
C GLY A 137 12.50 -8.48 20.45
N PHE A 138 12.24 -9.26 19.41
CA PHE A 138 12.40 -10.70 19.43
C PHE A 138 13.08 -11.21 18.17
N ASN A 139 13.75 -12.35 18.30
CA ASN A 139 14.17 -13.12 17.14
C ASN A 139 12.93 -13.65 16.41
N ASP A 140 12.84 -13.37 15.11
CA ASP A 140 11.76 -13.84 14.24
C ASP A 140 12.19 -13.73 12.77
N SER A 141 11.26 -13.97 11.84
CA SER A 141 11.46 -13.71 10.41
C SER A 141 10.27 -12.97 9.85
N ILE A 142 10.52 -11.80 9.27
CA ILE A 142 9.51 -11.01 8.58
C ILE A 142 9.04 -11.82 7.36
N THR A 143 7.73 -12.04 7.29
CA THR A 143 7.09 -12.82 6.23
C THR A 143 6.21 -11.97 5.34
N GLU A 144 5.76 -10.82 5.81
CA GLU A 144 4.84 -9.96 5.06
C GLU A 144 5.04 -8.50 5.44
N VAL A 145 4.84 -7.61 4.47
CA VAL A 145 4.70 -6.17 4.71
C VAL A 145 3.41 -5.65 4.11
N GLN A 146 2.83 -4.65 4.76
CA GLN A 146 1.62 -3.99 4.30
C GLN A 146 1.79 -2.47 4.44
N SER A 147 1.33 -1.71 3.45
CA SER A 147 0.86 -0.34 3.71
C SER A 147 -0.64 -0.41 3.97
N TRP A 148 -1.15 0.40 4.88
CA TRP A 148 -2.57 0.41 5.23
C TRP A 148 -3.05 1.86 5.37
N PHE A 149 -4.30 2.07 4.99
CA PHE A 149 -4.98 3.37 5.10
C PHE A 149 -6.28 3.20 5.87
N ALA A 150 -6.61 4.21 6.66
CA ALA A 150 -7.94 4.41 7.20
C ALA A 150 -8.66 5.45 6.34
N PRO A 151 -9.75 5.11 5.62
CA PRO A 151 -10.55 6.10 4.91
C PRO A 151 -11.36 6.94 5.88
N CYS A 152 -11.61 8.20 5.53
CA CYS A 152 -12.72 8.96 6.09
C CYS A 152 -13.76 9.24 5.02
N GLU A 153 -15.04 9.27 5.41
CA GLU A 153 -16.12 9.66 4.53
C GLU A 153 -15.90 11.09 4.04
N TYR A 154 -16.06 11.31 2.73
CA TYR A 154 -15.97 12.65 2.17
C TYR A 154 -17.20 13.46 2.57
N GLY A 155 -17.01 14.59 3.25
CA GLY A 155 -18.13 15.36 3.80
C GLY A 155 -17.72 16.54 4.68
N GLU A 156 -18.46 16.74 5.79
CA GLU A 156 -18.38 17.92 6.65
C GLU A 156 -17.02 18.17 7.30
N VAL A 157 -16.18 17.12 7.41
CA VAL A 157 -14.83 17.23 7.99
C VAL A 157 -13.80 17.11 6.87
N LEU A 158 -13.05 18.20 6.65
CA LEU A 158 -11.97 18.25 5.65
C LEU A 158 -10.72 17.44 6.08
N ALA A 159 -10.65 17.03 7.35
CA ALA A 159 -9.57 16.26 7.92
C ALA A 159 -10.05 14.86 8.31
N CYS A 160 -9.25 13.86 7.99
CA CYS A 160 -9.49 12.50 8.42
C CYS A 160 -8.82 12.28 9.78
N ASP A 161 -9.60 11.91 10.79
CA ASP A 161 -9.17 11.71 12.16
C ASP A 161 -9.61 10.38 12.84
N ALA A 162 -9.21 10.12 14.10
CA ALA A 162 -9.57 8.89 14.85
C ALA A 162 -11.06 8.67 14.92
N SER A 163 -11.77 9.77 15.11
CA SER A 163 -13.17 9.80 15.49
C SER A 163 -14.08 9.58 14.30
N ASN A 164 -13.58 9.81 13.08
CA ASN A 164 -14.32 9.66 11.83
C ASN A 164 -13.67 8.70 10.81
N ALA A 165 -12.52 8.10 11.13
CA ALA A 165 -11.91 7.08 10.29
C ALA A 165 -12.66 5.74 10.31
N ALA A 166 -12.92 5.20 9.13
CA ALA A 166 -13.39 3.84 8.94
C ALA A 166 -12.28 2.81 9.28
N PRO A 167 -12.65 1.55 9.52
CA PRO A 167 -11.66 0.49 9.74
C PRO A 167 -10.64 0.43 8.61
N ALA A 168 -9.38 0.44 9.00
CA ALA A 168 -8.29 0.48 8.04
C ALA A 168 -8.00 -0.90 7.44
N ASP A 169 -7.60 -0.91 6.18
CA ASP A 169 -7.31 -2.13 5.41
C ASP A 169 -5.98 -1.98 4.65
N ALA A 170 -5.40 -3.09 4.21
CA ALA A 170 -4.15 -3.09 3.47
C ALA A 170 -4.35 -2.42 2.10
N PHE A 171 -3.58 -1.37 1.83
CA PHE A 171 -3.57 -0.68 0.55
C PHE A 171 -2.68 -1.39 -0.46
N THR A 172 -1.43 -1.67 -0.07
CA THR A 172 -0.57 -2.63 -0.76
C THR A 172 -0.12 -3.69 0.24
N SER A 173 0.08 -4.92 -0.22
CA SER A 173 0.63 -5.99 0.62
C SER A 173 1.55 -6.87 -0.21
N ARG A 174 2.54 -7.48 0.46
CA ARG A 174 3.31 -8.58 -0.11
C ARG A 174 3.79 -9.55 0.95
N VAL A 175 3.47 -10.81 0.73
CA VAL A 175 4.14 -11.94 1.37
C VAL A 175 5.49 -12.16 0.71
N LEU A 176 6.55 -12.26 1.51
CA LEU A 176 7.91 -12.47 1.05
C LEU A 176 8.11 -13.95 0.71
N GLY A 177 8.57 -14.25 -0.51
CA GLY A 177 8.82 -15.63 -0.94
C GLY A 177 9.90 -16.35 -0.13
N THR A 178 10.88 -15.59 0.36
CA THR A 178 11.84 -16.01 1.39
C THR A 178 11.59 -15.13 2.60
N PRO A 179 11.49 -15.62 3.84
CA PRO A 179 11.41 -14.74 5.01
C PRO A 179 12.68 -13.88 5.18
N LEU A 180 12.59 -12.74 5.87
CA LEU A 180 13.73 -11.88 6.21
C LEU A 180 14.01 -11.99 7.71
N ALA A 181 15.13 -12.62 8.08
CA ALA A 181 15.44 -12.90 9.47
C ALA A 181 15.82 -11.63 10.23
N VAL A 182 15.32 -11.49 11.46
CA VAL A 182 15.67 -10.40 12.38
C VAL A 182 15.96 -10.97 13.77
N GLN A 183 16.89 -10.33 14.47
CA GLN A 183 17.28 -10.65 15.83
C GLN A 183 16.84 -9.53 16.79
N ALA A 184 16.57 -9.89 18.04
CA ALA A 184 16.28 -8.91 19.09
C ALA A 184 17.41 -7.87 19.18
N GLY A 185 17.03 -6.59 19.23
CA GLY A 185 17.96 -5.46 19.25
C GLY A 185 18.43 -4.97 17.88
N GLN A 186 18.05 -5.65 16.78
CA GLN A 186 18.23 -5.12 15.43
C GLN A 186 17.15 -4.10 15.07
N THR A 187 17.46 -3.21 14.14
CA THR A 187 16.47 -2.32 13.52
C THR A 187 16.15 -2.77 12.10
N VAL A 188 14.95 -2.45 11.64
CA VAL A 188 14.48 -2.66 10.27
C VAL A 188 14.10 -1.30 9.72
N ASP A 189 14.96 -0.76 8.87
CA ASP A 189 14.65 0.45 8.13
C ASP A 189 13.74 0.08 6.95
N VAL A 190 12.68 0.85 6.79
CA VAL A 190 11.67 0.68 5.75
C VAL A 190 11.66 1.91 4.86
N THR A 191 11.77 1.68 3.56
CA THR A 191 11.46 2.66 2.52
C THR A 191 10.32 2.11 1.68
N PHE A 192 9.23 2.86 1.58
CA PHE A 192 8.08 2.57 0.73
C PHE A 192 7.84 3.73 -0.23
N GLU A 193 7.82 3.47 -1.53
CA GLU A 193 7.53 4.47 -2.56
C GLU A 193 6.30 4.06 -3.36
N LEU A 194 5.32 4.95 -3.46
CA LEU A 194 4.13 4.77 -4.27
C LEU A 194 4.24 5.60 -5.55
N SER A 195 4.01 4.96 -6.70
CA SER A 195 4.04 5.57 -8.03
C SER A 195 2.72 5.35 -8.76
N PHE A 196 2.35 6.30 -9.62
CA PHE A 196 1.17 6.27 -10.48
C PHE A 196 1.62 6.52 -11.93
N ASP A 197 1.30 5.60 -12.84
CA ASP A 197 1.72 5.62 -14.25
C ASP A 197 0.60 5.23 -15.23
#